data_AF-A0A5D0UWN9-F1
#
_entry.id   AF-A0A5D0UWN9-F1
#
_cell.length_a   1.000
_cell.length_b   1.000
_cell.length_c   1.000
_cell.angle_alpha   90.00
_cell.angle_beta   90.00
_cell.angle_gamma   90.00
#
_symmetry.space_group_name_H-M   'P 1'
#
loop_
_entity.id
_entity.type
_entity.pdbx_description
1 polymer ?
#
loop_
_entity_poly.entity_id
_entity_poly.type
_entity_poly.pdbx_seq_one_letter_code
_entity_poly.pdbx_strand_id
1 'polypeptide(L)' 'MTDEKKDERLSYEQARAELAGVVERLEAGGTSLEESLALWERGEQLAETCQRWLDGARARIDAARQRAAEQ' A
#
# COMPACT_ATOMS: atom_id res chain seq x y z
N MET A 1 -11.17 18.92 8.71
CA MET A 1 -10.53 18.19 9.81
C MET A 1 -11.49 17.10 10.25
N THR A 2 -11.47 15.96 9.58
CA THR A 2 -12.14 14.74 10.04
C THR A 2 -11.33 13.57 9.54
N ASP A 3 -10.19 13.36 10.19
CA ASP A 3 -9.47 12.09 10.21
C ASP A 3 -9.47 11.70 11.68
N GLU A 4 -10.51 10.99 12.11
CA GLU A 4 -10.58 10.49 13.47
C GLU A 4 -11.19 9.09 13.43
N LYS A 5 -10.29 8.11 13.41
CA LYS A 5 -10.51 6.70 13.75
C LYS A 5 -11.43 5.91 12.81
N LYS A 6 -10.87 5.41 11.71
CA LYS A 6 -11.32 4.13 11.16
C LYS A 6 -10.15 3.39 10.51
N ASP A 7 -9.78 2.29 11.14
CA ASP A 7 -8.65 1.40 10.89
C ASP A 7 -7.27 1.95 11.30
N GLU A 8 -6.61 1.22 12.19
CA GLU A 8 -5.16 1.28 12.46
C GLU A 8 -4.31 0.86 11.24
N ARG A 9 -4.93 0.81 10.04
CA ARG A 9 -4.29 0.45 8.77
C ARG A 9 -4.02 1.73 7.97
N LEU A 10 -2.78 1.86 7.49
CA LEU A 10 -2.37 2.93 6.59
C LEU A 10 -3.34 3.06 5.41
N SER A 11 -3.71 4.30 5.07
CA SER A 11 -4.40 4.57 3.81
C SER A 11 -3.51 4.20 2.62
N TYR A 12 -4.12 3.95 1.46
CA TYR A 12 -3.37 3.63 0.24
C TYR A 12 -2.32 4.70 -0.10
N GLU A 13 -2.68 5.99 -0.06
CA GLU A 13 -1.75 7.08 -0.40
C GLU A 13 -0.60 7.18 0.60
N GLN A 14 -0.86 6.96 1.90
CA GLN A 14 0.21 6.93 2.91
C GLN A 14 1.13 5.74 2.71
N ALA A 15 0.59 4.54 2.50
CA ALA A 15 1.38 3.34 2.26
C ALA A 15 2.23 3.47 0.99
N ARG A 16 1.66 4.04 -0.08
CA ARG A 16 2.36 4.29 -1.35
C ARG A 16 3.47 5.33 -1.19
N ALA A 17 3.21 6.43 -0.47
CA ALA A 17 4.21 7.46 -0.22
C ALA A 17 5.38 6.92 0.60
N GLU A 18 5.09 6.14 1.64
CA GLU A 18 6.12 5.50 2.45
C GLU A 18 6.94 4.48 1.64
N LEU A 19 6.27 3.67 0.81
CA LEU A 19 6.93 2.70 -0.08
C LEU A 19 7.88 3.40 -1.06
N ALA A 20 7.47 4.52 -1.65
CA ALA A 20 8.32 5.31 -2.54
C ALA A 20 9.57 5.81 -1.81
N GLY A 21 9.44 6.28 -0.57
CA GLY A 21 10.58 6.70 0.24
C GLY A 21 11.51 5.54 0.62
N VAL A 22 10.98 4.34 0.86
CA VAL A 22 11.79 3.13 1.08
C VAL A 22 12.60 2.78 -0.17
N VAL A 23 11.97 2.78 -1.34
CA VAL A 23 12.64 2.52 -2.62
C VAL A 23 13.72 3.55 -2.89
N GLU A 24 13.43 4.84 -2.71
CA GLU A 24 14.40 5.92 -2.88
C GLU A 24 15.65 5.72 -2.01
N ARG A 25 15.47 5.31 -0.74
CA ARG A 25 16.58 5.02 0.17
C ARG A 25 17.39 3.80 -0.26
N LEU A 26 16.74 2.74 -0.74
CA LEU A 26 17.42 1.55 -1.25
C LEU A 26 18.22 1.87 -2.51
N GLU A 27 17.67 2.68 -3.42
CA GLU A 27 18.31 3.09 -4.67
C GLU A 27 19.47 4.06 -4.45
N ALA A 28 19.37 4.95 -3.46
CA ALA A 28 20.45 5.86 -3.08
C ALA A 28 21.69 5.09 -2.59
N GLY A 29 21.50 3.89 -2.03
CA GLY A 29 22.57 3.09 -1.43
C GLY A 29 23.19 3.77 -0.21
N GLY A 30 24.41 3.36 0.15
CA GLY A 30 25.12 3.91 1.32
C GLY A 30 24.60 3.41 2.68
N THR A 31 23.61 2.52 2.69
CA THR A 31 23.12 1.80 3.87
C THR A 31 23.94 0.53 4.11
N SER A 32 24.04 0.11 5.37
CA SER A 32 24.58 -1.20 5.71
C SER A 32 23.67 -2.33 5.18
N LEU A 33 24.19 -3.56 5.17
CA LEU A 33 23.39 -4.73 4.77
C LEU A 33 22.15 -4.90 5.67
N GLU A 34 22.30 -4.75 6.97
CA GLU A 34 21.22 -4.88 7.95
C GLU A 34 20.13 -3.82 7.73
N GLU A 35 20.53 -2.57 7.51
CA GLU A 35 19.58 -1.49 7.18
C GLU A 35 18.88 -1.73 5.84
N SER A 36 19.61 -2.25 4.84
CA SER A 36 19.06 -2.55 3.52
C SER A 36 18.01 -3.67 3.61
N LEU A 37 18.25 -4.68 4.45
CA LEU A 37 17.29 -5.75 4.72
C LEU A 37 16.05 -5.23 5.44
N ALA A 38 16.22 -4.40 6.48
CA ALA A 38 15.11 -3.80 7.20
C ALA A 38 14.24 -2.89 6.29
N LEU A 39 14.88 -2.12 5.41
CA LEU A 39 14.18 -1.32 4.39
C LEU A 39 13.40 -2.21 3.43
N TRP A 40 14.01 -3.28 2.93
CA TRP A 40 13.33 -4.23 2.04
C TRP A 40 12.10 -4.87 2.70
N GLU A 41 12.24 -5.39 3.92
CA GLU A 41 11.12 -6.00 4.67
C GLU A 41 9.97 -5.00 4.87
N ARG A 42 10.29 -3.74 5.19
CA ARG A 42 9.28 -2.68 5.29
C ARG A 42 8.63 -2.39 3.94
N GLY A 43 9.41 -2.35 2.87
CA GLY A 43 8.93 -2.19 1.50
C GLY A 43 7.92 -3.28 1.11
N GLU A 44 8.23 -4.55 1.39
CA GLU A 44 7.33 -5.68 1.13
C GLU A 44 5.99 -5.53 1.88
N GLN A 45 6.03 -5.19 3.18
CA GLN A 45 4.80 -4.99 3.97
C GLN A 45 3.93 -3.84 3.43
N LEU A 46 4.55 -2.77 2.95
CA LEU A 46 3.87 -1.63 2.34
C LEU A 46 3.28 -2.01 0.98
N ALA A 47 4.03 -2.75 0.15
CA ALA A 47 3.57 -3.24 -1.14
C ALA A 47 2.35 -4.16 -0.98
N GLU A 48 2.37 -5.09 -0.03
CA GLU A 48 1.20 -5.92 0.29
C GLU A 48 0.00 -5.08 0.73
N THR A 49 0.23 -4.04 1.52
CA THR A 49 -0.84 -3.14 1.98
C THR A 49 -1.48 -2.41 0.80
N CYS A 50 -0.66 -1.88 -0.11
CA CYS A 50 -1.12 -1.27 -1.35
C CYS A 50 -1.93 -2.27 -2.20
N GLN A 51 -1.43 -3.50 -2.35
CA GLN A 51 -2.11 -4.53 -3.13
C GLN A 51 -3.50 -4.86 -2.54
N ARG A 52 -3.60 -5.04 -1.21
CA ARG A 52 -4.89 -5.29 -0.53
C ARG A 52 -5.92 -4.19 -0.81
N TRP A 53 -5.48 -2.92 -0.81
CA TRP A 53 -6.36 -1.79 -1.15
C TRP A 53 -6.85 -1.85 -2.60
N LEU A 54 -5.95 -2.13 -3.54
CA LEU A 54 -6.28 -2.23 -4.97
C LEU A 54 -7.22 -3.42 -5.26
N ASP A 55 -6.97 -4.57 -4.64
CA ASP A 55 -7.82 -5.76 -4.78
C ASP A 55 -9.23 -5.50 -4.25
N GLY A 56 -9.33 -4.84 -3.08
CA GLY A 56 -10.61 -4.44 -2.51
C GLY A 56 -11.38 -3.46 -3.41
N ALA A 57 -10.68 -2.48 -3.99
CA ALA A 57 -11.28 -1.55 -4.95
C ALA A 57 -11.76 -2.28 -6.21
N ARG A 58 -10.96 -3.23 -6.72
CA ARG A 58 -11.31 -4.01 -7.91
C ARG A 58 -12.55 -4.86 -7.68
N ALA A 59 -12.62 -5.58 -6.56
CA ALA A 59 -13.78 -6.40 -6.19
C ALA A 59 -15.07 -5.59 -6.12
N ARG A 60 -15.00 -4.35 -5.59
CA ARG A 60 -16.17 -3.45 -5.52
C ARG A 60 -16.67 -3.03 -6.90
N ILE A 61 -15.74 -2.75 -7.83
CA ILE A 61 -16.07 -2.41 -9.22
C ILE A 61 -16.70 -3.60 -9.92
N ASP A 62 -16.11 -4.79 -9.79
CA ASP A 62 -16.61 -5.99 -10.43
C ASP A 62 -18.01 -6.38 -9.90
N ALA A 63 -18.25 -6.27 -8.59
CA ALA A 63 -19.57 -6.47 -8.00
C ALA A 63 -20.60 -5.44 -8.48
N ALA A 64 -20.20 -4.18 -8.68
CA ALA A 64 -21.09 -3.14 -9.22
C ALA A 64 -21.48 -3.43 -10.68
N ARG A 65 -20.53 -3.92 -11.48
CA ARG A 65 -20.77 -4.33 -12.88
C ARG A 65 -21.73 -5.51 -12.99
N GLN A 66 -21.57 -6.53 -12.14
CA GLN A 66 -22.47 -7.68 -12.09
C GLN A 66 -23.91 -7.26 -11.79
N ARG A 67 -24.11 -6.46 -10.74
CA ARG A 67 -25.45 -5.93 -10.39
C ARG A 67 -26.07 -5.10 -11.50
N ALA A 68 -25.28 -4.40 -12.30
CA ALA A 68 -25.78 -3.59 -13.42
C ALA A 68 -26.16 -4.45 -14.64
N ALA A 69 -25.55 -5.62 -14.82
CA ALA A 69 -25.86 -6.55 -15.91
C ALA A 69 -27.08 -7.44 -15.61
N GLU A 70 -27.44 -7.59 -14.33
CA GLU A 70 -28.61 -8.34 -13.86
C GLU A 70 -29.90 -7.50 -13.81
N GLN A 71 -29.80 -6.18 -14.04
CA GLN A 71 -30.92 -5.23 -14.10
C GLN A 71 -31.32 -4.94 -15.55
#